data_AF-A0A2I2YEW4-F1
#
_entry.id   AF-A0A2I2YEW4-F1
#
_cell.length_a   1.000
_cell.length_b   1.000
_cell.length_c   1.000
_cell.angle_alpha   90.00
_cell.angle_beta   90.00
_cell.angle_gamma   90.00
#
_symmetry.space_group_name_H-M   'P 1'
#
loop_
_entity.id
_entity.type
_entity.pdbx_description
1 polymer ?
#
loop_
_entity_poly.entity_id
_entity_poly.type
_entity_poly.pdbx_seq_one_letter_code
_entity_poly.pdbx_strand_id
1 'polypeptide(L)'
;QTNQEIIEMMPEFQKSSVRIKNLTRVEEVICGLIKGGAAKLQIITDFDMTFSRFSYKGKRCPTCHNSIDNCQLVTDECRKKLSQLKKKYYAIEVDPVLTVEEKYPYMVEWYTKSHGLLGQQALPKAKLKEIVAESDLQQHSIPVFIFSAGIGDVLEEVIRQAGVYHPNVKVVSNFMDFDETGVNFRSCLI
;
A
#
# COMPACT_ATOMS: atom_id res chain seq x y z
N GLN A 1 33.86 -0.91 -28.75
CA GLN A 1 33.74 -1.80 -27.57
C GLN A 1 33.13 -0.96 -26.46
N THR A 2 31.89 -1.14 -26.01
CA THR A 2 30.81 -2.02 -26.50
C THR A 2 29.51 -1.37 -26.00
N ASN A 3 28.66 -0.82 -26.87
CA ASN A 3 27.32 -0.38 -26.46
C ASN A 3 26.44 -1.64 -26.37
N GLN A 4 26.68 -2.46 -25.35
CA GLN A 4 25.67 -3.41 -24.91
C GLN A 4 24.69 -2.65 -24.04
N GLU A 5 23.43 -2.60 -24.48
CA GLU A 5 22.33 -2.05 -23.70
C GLU A 5 22.22 -2.88 -22.41
N ILE A 6 22.43 -2.24 -21.25
CA ILE A 6 22.45 -2.87 -19.94
C ILE A 6 21.12 -3.59 -19.68
N ILE A 7 20.02 -3.05 -20.19
CA ILE A 7 18.68 -3.65 -20.09
C ILE A 7 18.58 -4.98 -20.87
N GLU A 8 19.23 -5.11 -22.03
CA GLU A 8 19.23 -6.36 -22.81
C GLU A 8 19.95 -7.50 -22.05
N MET A 9 20.98 -7.15 -21.28
CA MET A 9 21.74 -8.11 -20.47
C MET A 9 21.07 -8.51 -19.15
N MET A 10 20.02 -7.81 -18.71
CA MET A 10 19.33 -8.09 -17.44
C MET A 10 18.10 -8.99 -17.64
N PRO A 11 18.12 -10.27 -17.21
CA PRO A 11 17.02 -11.22 -17.48
C PRO A 11 15.70 -10.81 -16.82
N GLU A 12 15.72 -9.97 -15.80
CA GLU A 12 14.52 -9.39 -15.18
C GLU A 12 13.72 -8.52 -16.15
N PHE A 13 14.41 -7.80 -17.03
CA PHE A 13 13.81 -6.90 -18.02
C PHE A 13 13.24 -7.67 -19.23
N GLN A 14 13.68 -8.90 -19.46
CA GLN A 14 13.24 -9.76 -20.57
C GLN A 14 11.92 -10.50 -20.28
N LYS A 15 11.32 -10.29 -19.08
CA LYS A 15 10.03 -10.89 -18.70
C LYS A 15 8.88 -10.23 -19.49
N SER A 16 7.95 -11.04 -19.98
CA SER A 16 6.77 -10.58 -20.74
C SER A 16 5.84 -9.61 -19.99
N SER A 17 5.96 -9.53 -18.67
CA SER A 17 5.27 -8.55 -17.81
C SER A 17 5.88 -7.15 -17.86
N VAL A 18 7.13 -6.99 -18.33
CA VAL A 18 7.84 -5.71 -18.40
C VAL A 18 7.45 -4.98 -19.68
N ARG A 19 6.98 -3.74 -19.55
CA ARG A 19 6.56 -2.90 -20.68
C ARG A 19 7.22 -1.53 -20.56
N ILE A 20 8.23 -1.26 -21.38
CA ILE A 20 8.99 0.00 -21.36
C ILE A 20 8.68 0.80 -22.63
N LYS A 21 8.31 2.07 -22.47
CA LYS A 21 7.97 2.97 -23.59
C LYS A 21 9.21 3.55 -24.30
N ASN A 22 10.29 3.77 -23.57
CA ASN A 22 11.55 4.32 -24.08
C ASN A 22 12.70 3.64 -23.33
N LEU A 23 13.39 2.69 -23.98
CA LEU A 23 14.45 1.89 -23.39
C LEU A 23 15.65 2.75 -23.02
N THR A 24 16.20 3.49 -23.99
CA THR A 24 17.36 4.39 -23.82
C THR A 24 17.21 5.32 -22.61
N ARG A 25 16.03 5.91 -22.40
CA ARG A 25 15.79 6.78 -21.25
C ARG A 25 15.81 6.04 -19.90
N VAL A 26 15.35 4.79 -19.86
CA VAL A 26 15.45 3.96 -18.65
C VAL A 26 16.91 3.57 -18.39
N GLU A 27 17.70 3.29 -19.43
CA GLU A 27 19.13 3.01 -19.30
C GLU A 27 19.92 4.19 -18.74
N GLU A 28 19.67 5.41 -19.24
CA GLU A 28 20.26 6.65 -18.69
C GLU A 28 19.97 6.79 -17.19
N VAL A 29 18.74 6.51 -16.77
CA VAL A 29 18.32 6.60 -15.37
C VAL A 29 19.02 5.52 -14.54
N ILE A 30 19.04 4.26 -14.99
CA ILE A 30 19.75 3.17 -14.29
C ILE A 30 21.25 3.49 -14.18
N CYS A 31 21.89 3.97 -15.25
CA CYS A 31 23.28 4.41 -15.23
C CYS A 31 23.49 5.57 -14.23
N GLY A 32 22.55 6.50 -14.13
CA GLY A 32 22.57 7.58 -13.15
C GLY A 32 22.49 7.08 -11.71
N LEU A 33 21.60 6.11 -11.43
CA LEU A 33 21.47 5.47 -10.12
C LEU A 33 22.76 4.71 -9.72
N ILE A 34 23.34 3.94 -10.65
CA ILE A 34 24.60 3.22 -10.43
C ILE A 34 25.75 4.21 -10.13
N LYS A 35 25.89 5.28 -10.92
CA LYS A 35 26.89 6.33 -10.70
C LYS A 35 26.67 7.13 -9.42
N GLY A 36 25.42 7.29 -8.98
CA GLY A 36 25.06 7.97 -7.74
C GLY A 36 25.40 7.16 -6.49
N GLY A 37 25.26 5.83 -6.57
CA GLY A 37 25.51 4.91 -5.47
C GLY A 37 24.54 5.05 -4.29
N ALA A 38 24.70 4.19 -3.28
CA ALA A 38 23.80 4.14 -2.13
C ALA A 38 23.68 5.50 -1.39
N ALA A 39 24.76 6.29 -1.33
CA ALA A 39 24.77 7.60 -0.67
C ALA A 39 23.87 8.66 -1.31
N LYS A 40 23.38 8.42 -2.53
CA LYS A 40 22.44 9.32 -3.25
C LYS A 40 21.11 8.63 -3.58
N LEU A 41 20.88 7.42 -3.09
CA LEU A 41 19.68 6.63 -3.35
C LEU A 41 18.67 6.77 -2.21
N GLN A 42 17.42 7.02 -2.57
CA GLN A 42 16.25 6.93 -1.70
C GLN A 42 15.15 6.19 -2.44
N ILE A 43 14.29 5.47 -1.71
CA ILE A 43 13.14 4.76 -2.26
C ILE A 43 11.88 5.46 -1.77
N ILE A 44 11.01 5.88 -2.70
CA ILE A 44 9.65 6.36 -2.42
C ILE A 44 8.69 5.37 -3.08
N THR A 45 7.75 4.82 -2.32
CA THR A 45 6.89 3.73 -2.78
C THR A 45 5.53 3.76 -2.08
N ASP A 46 4.48 3.33 -2.80
CA ASP A 46 3.23 2.90 -2.17
C ASP A 46 3.40 1.49 -1.58
N PHE A 47 2.40 1.04 -0.82
CA PHE A 47 2.36 -0.24 -0.15
C PHE A 47 1.33 -1.20 -0.77
N ASP A 48 0.07 -0.78 -0.84
CA ASP A 48 -1.01 -1.67 -1.23
C ASP A 48 -0.95 -1.98 -2.73
N MET A 49 -1.01 -3.27 -3.08
CA MET A 49 -0.85 -3.78 -4.44
C MET A 49 0.52 -3.49 -5.09
N THR A 50 1.45 -2.87 -4.34
CA THR A 50 2.83 -2.54 -4.75
C THR A 50 3.84 -3.42 -4.02
N PHE A 51 3.89 -3.36 -2.69
CA PHE A 51 4.56 -4.35 -1.85
C PHE A 51 3.63 -5.53 -1.51
N SER A 52 2.36 -5.26 -1.21
CA SER A 52 1.36 -6.32 -1.05
C SER A 52 0.96 -6.89 -2.42
N ARG A 53 0.66 -8.19 -2.50
CA ARG A 53 0.34 -8.84 -3.78
C ARG A 53 -1.01 -8.36 -4.30
N PHE A 54 -1.16 -8.27 -5.63
CA PHE A 54 -2.47 -8.03 -6.25
C PHE A 54 -3.43 -9.22 -6.07
N SER A 55 -2.94 -10.43 -6.28
CA SER A 55 -3.68 -11.68 -6.15
C SER A 55 -2.75 -12.86 -5.84
N TYR A 56 -3.33 -13.93 -5.31
CA TYR A 56 -2.63 -15.19 -5.06
C TYR A 56 -3.57 -16.38 -5.32
N LYS A 57 -3.10 -17.38 -6.07
CA LYS A 57 -3.88 -18.58 -6.46
C LYS A 57 -5.29 -18.25 -7.00
N GLY A 58 -5.39 -17.22 -7.85
CA GLY A 58 -6.64 -16.78 -8.47
C GLY A 58 -7.58 -15.96 -7.57
N LYS A 59 -7.26 -15.74 -6.30
CA LYS A 59 -8.03 -14.89 -5.38
C LYS A 59 -7.36 -13.53 -5.21
N ARG A 60 -8.16 -12.45 -5.10
CA ARG A 60 -7.67 -11.11 -4.78
C ARG A 60 -7.11 -11.10 -3.37
N CYS A 61 -5.93 -10.51 -3.17
CA CYS A 61 -5.38 -10.29 -1.83
C CYS A 61 -6.02 -9.03 -1.19
N PRO A 62 -6.08 -8.94 0.15
CA PRO A 62 -6.60 -7.76 0.84
C PRO A 62 -5.66 -6.56 0.72
N THR A 63 -6.24 -5.35 0.72
CA THR A 63 -5.53 -4.10 1.10
C THR A 63 -5.44 -3.98 2.62
N CYS A 64 -4.68 -3.00 3.15
CA CYS A 64 -4.69 -2.65 4.57
C CYS A 64 -6.12 -2.44 5.12
N HIS A 65 -6.98 -1.71 4.41
CA HIS A 65 -8.40 -1.59 4.77
C HIS A 65 -9.12 -2.94 4.76
N ASN A 66 -8.93 -3.77 3.73
CA ASN A 66 -9.65 -5.05 3.66
C ASN A 66 -9.17 -6.08 4.70
N SER A 67 -7.95 -5.97 5.23
CA SER A 67 -7.52 -6.77 6.38
C SER A 67 -8.37 -6.46 7.62
N ILE A 68 -8.76 -5.19 7.81
CA ILE A 68 -9.72 -4.81 8.85
C ILE A 68 -11.15 -5.22 8.45
N ASP A 69 -11.60 -4.89 7.24
CA ASP A 69 -12.98 -5.16 6.79
C ASP A 69 -13.36 -6.65 6.95
N ASN A 70 -12.39 -7.56 6.80
CA ASN A 70 -12.59 -9.01 6.89
C ASN A 70 -12.29 -9.60 8.29
N CYS A 71 -11.84 -8.81 9.26
CA CYS A 71 -11.54 -9.34 10.59
C CYS A 71 -12.83 -9.70 11.37
N GLN A 72 -12.68 -10.59 12.37
CA GLN A 72 -13.81 -11.06 13.19
C GLN A 72 -14.41 -9.98 14.11
N LEU A 73 -13.68 -8.88 14.36
CA LEU A 73 -14.13 -7.75 15.18
C LEU A 73 -15.08 -6.82 14.41
N VAL A 74 -15.03 -6.83 13.07
CA VAL A 74 -16.02 -6.12 12.24
C VAL A 74 -17.27 -6.99 12.12
N THR A 75 -18.41 -6.42 12.51
CA THR A 75 -19.73 -7.07 12.40
C THR A 75 -20.11 -7.32 10.94
N ASP A 76 -20.89 -8.37 10.66
CA ASP A 76 -21.31 -8.68 9.29
C ASP A 76 -22.22 -7.61 8.67
N GLU A 77 -22.92 -6.82 9.49
CA GLU A 77 -23.66 -5.66 9.00
C GLU A 77 -22.70 -4.56 8.52
N CYS A 78 -21.66 -4.25 9.30
CA CYS A 78 -20.62 -3.30 8.90
C CYS A 78 -19.86 -3.80 7.65
N ARG A 79 -19.50 -5.09 7.62
CA ARG A 79 -18.85 -5.73 6.47
C ARG A 79 -19.70 -5.63 5.18
N LYS A 80 -21.03 -5.77 5.27
CA LYS A 80 -21.95 -5.55 4.16
C LYS A 80 -21.94 -4.09 3.69
N LYS A 81 -21.98 -3.11 4.62
CA LYS A 81 -21.91 -1.67 4.30
C LYS A 81 -20.58 -1.30 3.62
N LEU A 82 -19.45 -1.77 4.16
CA LEU A 82 -18.11 -1.57 3.59
C LEU A 82 -17.98 -2.18 2.19
N SER A 83 -18.50 -3.39 1.99
CA SER A 83 -18.55 -4.05 0.68
C SER A 83 -19.39 -3.28 -0.35
N GLN A 84 -20.55 -2.72 0.07
CA GLN A 84 -21.38 -1.85 -0.78
C GLN A 84 -20.68 -0.54 -1.15
N LEU A 85 -20.01 0.12 -0.19
CA LEU A 85 -19.19 1.30 -0.45
C LEU A 85 -18.10 0.96 -1.47
N LYS A 86 -17.29 -0.07 -1.20
CA LYS A 86 -16.22 -0.52 -2.11
C LYS A 86 -16.75 -0.78 -3.52
N LYS A 87 -17.87 -1.49 -3.67
CA LYS A 87 -18.47 -1.76 -4.99
C LYS A 87 -18.85 -0.49 -5.74
N LYS A 88 -19.38 0.54 -5.05
CA LYS A 88 -19.71 1.84 -5.65
C LYS A 88 -18.44 2.60 -6.07
N TYR A 89 -17.53 2.83 -5.12
CA TYR A 89 -16.44 3.79 -5.31
C TYR A 89 -15.25 3.21 -6.09
N TYR A 90 -14.96 1.91 -5.98
CA TYR A 90 -13.94 1.27 -6.83
C TYR A 90 -14.31 1.34 -8.32
N ALA A 91 -15.60 1.28 -8.66
CA ALA A 91 -16.05 1.46 -10.04
C ALA A 91 -15.76 2.86 -10.59
N ILE A 92 -15.79 3.88 -9.72
CA ILE A 92 -15.46 5.29 -10.04
C ILE A 92 -13.93 5.46 -10.12
N GLU A 93 -13.18 4.87 -9.18
CA GLU A 93 -11.72 4.88 -9.14
C GLU A 93 -11.10 4.41 -10.46
N VAL A 94 -11.57 3.26 -10.98
CA VAL A 94 -11.06 2.63 -12.20
C VAL A 94 -11.74 3.11 -13.50
N ASP A 95 -12.68 4.05 -13.43
CA ASP A 95 -13.41 4.56 -14.60
C ASP A 95 -12.43 5.27 -15.57
N PRO A 96 -12.29 4.82 -16.84
CA PRO A 96 -11.36 5.44 -17.79
C PRO A 96 -11.88 6.76 -18.39
N VAL A 97 -13.15 7.11 -18.19
CA VAL A 97 -13.78 8.32 -18.72
C VAL A 97 -13.59 9.52 -17.79
N LEU A 98 -13.67 9.30 -16.48
CA LEU A 98 -13.53 10.35 -15.47
C LEU A 98 -12.08 10.79 -15.28
N THR A 99 -11.87 12.10 -15.19
CA THR A 99 -10.59 12.73 -14.84
C THR A 99 -10.21 12.50 -13.38
N VAL A 100 -8.95 12.79 -13.01
CA VAL A 100 -8.48 12.66 -11.62
C VAL A 100 -9.21 13.65 -10.72
N GLU A 101 -9.45 14.85 -11.23
CA GLU A 101 -10.12 15.97 -10.58
C GLU A 101 -11.60 15.64 -10.28
N GLU A 102 -12.30 14.99 -11.22
CA GLU A 102 -13.68 14.51 -11.03
C GLU A 102 -13.77 13.34 -10.05
N LYS A 103 -12.76 12.46 -10.01
CA LYS A 103 -12.70 11.32 -9.07
C LYS A 103 -12.37 11.76 -7.64
N TYR A 104 -11.55 12.80 -7.46
CA TYR A 104 -11.07 13.26 -6.17
C TYR A 104 -12.14 13.39 -5.07
N PRO A 105 -13.27 14.12 -5.27
CA PRO A 105 -14.32 14.23 -4.25
C PRO A 105 -14.97 12.89 -3.91
N TYR A 106 -15.10 11.96 -4.86
CA TYR A 106 -15.62 10.62 -4.59
C TYR A 106 -14.66 9.77 -3.77
N MET A 107 -13.34 9.94 -3.96
CA MET A 107 -12.33 9.27 -3.13
C MET A 107 -12.40 9.80 -1.70
N VAL A 108 -12.42 11.12 -1.50
CA VAL A 108 -12.61 11.72 -0.17
C VAL A 108 -13.88 11.19 0.50
N GLU A 109 -15.02 11.19 -0.21
CA GLU A 109 -16.29 10.65 0.31
C GLU A 109 -16.20 9.17 0.69
N TRP A 110 -15.50 8.35 -0.12
CA TRP A 110 -15.31 6.92 0.14
C TRP A 110 -14.48 6.66 1.39
N TYR A 111 -13.32 7.31 1.52
CA TYR A 111 -12.45 7.15 2.69
C TYR A 111 -13.15 7.65 3.95
N THR A 112 -13.78 8.84 3.93
CA THR A 112 -14.55 9.36 5.07
C THR A 112 -15.63 8.39 5.54
N LYS A 113 -16.42 7.81 4.62
CA LYS A 113 -17.47 6.84 4.97
C LYS A 113 -16.91 5.52 5.49
N SER A 114 -15.83 5.03 4.90
CA SER A 114 -15.22 3.74 5.30
C SER A 114 -14.58 3.85 6.68
N HIS A 115 -13.80 4.91 6.92
CA HIS A 115 -13.24 5.20 8.25
C HIS A 115 -14.33 5.45 9.29
N GLY A 116 -15.40 6.16 8.94
CA GLY A 116 -16.55 6.39 9.83
C GLY A 116 -17.28 5.10 10.24
N LEU A 117 -17.34 4.09 9.37
CA LEU A 117 -17.87 2.77 9.71
C LEU A 117 -16.89 1.95 10.58
N LEU A 118 -15.59 1.99 10.28
CA LEU A 118 -14.58 1.26 11.06
C LEU A 118 -14.43 1.82 12.49
N GLY A 119 -14.51 3.14 12.67
CA GLY A 119 -14.52 3.77 13.98
C GLY A 119 -15.69 3.34 14.88
N GLN A 120 -16.82 2.91 14.29
CA GLN A 120 -17.96 2.34 15.03
C GLN A 120 -17.74 0.89 15.46
N GLN A 121 -16.64 0.23 15.07
CA GLN A 121 -16.37 -1.17 15.40
C GLN A 121 -15.40 -1.33 16.59
N ALA A 122 -15.01 -0.24 17.26
CA ALA A 122 -14.28 -0.26 18.54
C ALA A 122 -13.04 -1.20 18.52
N LEU A 123 -12.22 -1.09 17.47
CA LEU A 123 -11.12 -2.00 17.17
C LEU A 123 -9.94 -1.78 18.12
N PRO A 124 -9.63 -2.69 19.06
CA PRO A 124 -8.57 -2.45 20.04
C PRO A 124 -7.20 -2.53 19.38
N LYS A 125 -6.31 -1.56 19.63
CA LYS A 125 -4.96 -1.52 19.04
C LYS A 125 -4.17 -2.82 19.23
N ALA A 126 -4.32 -3.47 20.39
CA ALA A 126 -3.66 -4.74 20.72
C ALA A 126 -4.05 -5.90 19.77
N LYS A 127 -5.24 -5.85 19.15
CA LYS A 127 -5.72 -6.89 18.21
C LYS A 127 -5.24 -6.70 16.77
N LEU A 128 -4.69 -5.53 16.41
CA LEU A 128 -4.07 -5.34 15.08
C LEU A 128 -2.95 -6.36 14.84
N LYS A 129 -2.19 -6.72 15.88
CA LYS A 129 -1.18 -7.78 15.83
C LYS A 129 -1.75 -9.13 15.38
N GLU A 130 -2.90 -9.53 15.91
CA GLU A 130 -3.54 -10.80 15.53
C GLU A 130 -4.15 -10.75 14.12
N ILE A 131 -4.66 -9.60 13.69
CA ILE A 131 -5.25 -9.39 12.36
C ILE A 131 -4.21 -9.51 11.23
N VAL A 132 -2.94 -9.28 11.54
CA VAL A 132 -1.88 -9.02 10.55
C VAL A 132 -0.89 -10.18 10.37
N ALA A 133 -0.93 -11.19 11.27
CA ALA A 133 0.03 -12.28 11.47
C ALA A 133 0.32 -13.23 10.29
N GLU A 134 -0.18 -12.93 9.08
CA GLU A 134 -0.19 -13.81 7.90
C GLU A 134 0.72 -13.31 6.74
N SER A 135 1.70 -12.44 6.99
CA SER A 135 2.51 -11.81 5.91
C SER A 135 4.00 -11.62 6.22
N ASP A 136 4.87 -11.79 5.19
CA ASP A 136 6.33 -12.05 5.34
C ASP A 136 7.18 -11.50 4.17
N LEU A 137 8.29 -10.76 4.46
CA LEU A 137 9.21 -10.06 3.54
C LEU A 137 10.52 -9.61 4.25
N GLN A 138 11.68 -9.61 3.56
CA GLN A 138 13.06 -9.22 4.04
C GLN A 138 13.95 -8.74 2.85
N GLN A 139 15.00 -7.89 2.93
CA GLN A 139 15.65 -7.00 3.94
C GLN A 139 16.57 -5.98 3.16
N HIS A 140 16.89 -4.76 3.68
CA HIS A 140 18.15 -3.97 3.43
C HIS A 140 18.12 -2.52 4.02
N SER A 141 19.29 -1.89 4.22
CA SER A 141 19.49 -0.59 4.91
C SER A 141 19.56 0.66 4.01
N ILE A 142 18.62 0.85 3.07
CA ILE A 142 18.47 2.07 2.24
C ILE A 142 17.31 2.90 2.80
N PRO A 143 17.35 4.26 2.82
CA PRO A 143 16.17 5.04 3.23
C PRO A 143 14.95 4.71 2.36
N VAL A 144 13.92 4.11 2.98
CA VAL A 144 12.64 3.77 2.35
C VAL A 144 11.57 4.68 2.94
N PHE A 145 10.86 5.40 2.08
CA PHE A 145 9.69 6.18 2.41
C PHE A 145 8.47 5.51 1.81
N ILE A 146 7.67 4.88 2.67
CA ILE A 146 6.39 4.28 2.29
C ILE A 146 5.32 5.35 2.43
N PHE A 147 4.74 5.79 1.32
CA PHE A 147 3.67 6.77 1.27
C PHE A 147 2.41 6.10 0.76
N SER A 148 1.45 5.84 1.64
CA SER A 148 0.29 5.01 1.31
C SER A 148 -1.03 5.60 1.79
N ALA A 149 -2.01 5.62 0.89
CA ALA A 149 -3.40 5.96 1.22
C ALA A 149 -4.12 4.89 2.05
N GLY A 150 -3.45 3.79 2.42
CA GLY A 150 -3.96 2.75 3.32
C GLY A 150 -4.15 3.21 4.77
N ILE A 151 -4.03 2.26 5.71
CA ILE A 151 -4.10 2.51 7.16
C ILE A 151 -2.71 2.29 7.76
N GLY A 152 -2.15 3.32 8.40
CA GLY A 152 -0.78 3.33 8.91
C GLY A 152 -0.49 2.23 9.94
N ASP A 153 -1.33 2.10 10.97
CA ASP A 153 -1.13 1.10 12.03
C ASP A 153 -1.18 -0.35 11.51
N VAL A 154 -1.98 -0.63 10.48
CA VAL A 154 -2.04 -1.95 9.82
C VAL A 154 -0.79 -2.18 8.99
N LEU A 155 -0.41 -1.20 8.17
CA LEU A 155 0.78 -1.24 7.32
C LEU A 155 2.03 -1.49 8.17
N GLU A 156 2.22 -0.69 9.24
CA GLU A 156 3.31 -0.84 10.19
C GLU A 156 3.38 -2.24 10.79
N GLU A 157 2.25 -2.80 11.22
CA GLU A 157 2.23 -4.14 11.80
C GLU A 157 2.55 -5.22 10.75
N VAL A 158 2.15 -5.04 9.48
CA VAL A 158 2.50 -5.98 8.39
C VAL A 158 4.01 -6.02 8.22
N ILE A 159 4.65 -4.86 8.07
CA ILE A 159 6.10 -4.80 7.86
C ILE A 159 6.87 -5.19 9.14
N ARG A 160 6.29 -4.99 10.32
CA ARG A 160 6.89 -5.38 11.61
C ARG A 160 6.94 -6.90 11.77
N GLN A 161 5.86 -7.59 11.44
CA GLN A 161 5.75 -9.05 11.58
C GLN A 161 6.51 -9.82 10.51
N ALA A 162 6.52 -9.29 9.29
CA ALA A 162 7.41 -9.72 8.23
C ALA A 162 8.91 -9.56 8.57
N GLY A 163 9.24 -8.71 9.54
CA GLY A 163 10.62 -8.41 9.94
C GLY A 163 11.32 -7.38 9.06
N VAL A 164 10.59 -6.66 8.19
CA VAL A 164 11.10 -5.55 7.34
C VAL A 164 10.96 -4.15 7.93
N TYR A 165 10.34 -3.98 9.10
CA TYR A 165 10.29 -2.67 9.74
C TYR A 165 11.63 -2.30 10.39
N HIS A 166 12.62 -2.07 9.53
CA HIS A 166 13.96 -1.63 9.89
C HIS A 166 13.98 -0.11 10.17
N PRO A 167 14.97 0.41 10.94
CA PRO A 167 15.06 1.84 11.27
C PRO A 167 15.19 2.80 10.08
N ASN A 168 15.54 2.30 8.90
CA ASN A 168 15.61 3.05 7.65
C ASN A 168 14.26 3.17 6.91
N VAL A 169 13.19 2.54 7.39
CA VAL A 169 11.83 2.65 6.84
C VAL A 169 11.06 3.75 7.58
N LYS A 170 10.52 4.70 6.82
CA LYS A 170 9.55 5.70 7.30
C LYS A 170 8.20 5.45 6.62
N VAL A 171 7.13 5.47 7.41
CA VAL A 171 5.75 5.30 6.94
C VAL A 171 5.02 6.64 7.08
N VAL A 172 4.37 7.08 6.01
CA VAL A 172 3.37 8.14 6.03
C VAL A 172 2.09 7.58 5.43
N SER A 173 1.06 7.46 6.26
CA SER A 173 -0.22 6.86 5.92
C SER A 173 -1.33 7.41 6.83
N ASN A 174 -2.59 7.02 6.62
CA ASN A 174 -3.69 7.44 7.49
C ASN A 174 -3.62 6.66 8.81
N PHE A 175 -3.04 7.27 9.84
CA PHE A 175 -2.92 6.66 11.17
C PHE A 175 -4.23 6.74 11.96
N MET A 176 -4.42 5.77 12.85
CA MET A 176 -5.51 5.72 13.82
C MET A 176 -5.14 6.53 15.07
N ASP A 177 -5.87 7.62 15.32
CA ASP A 177 -5.82 8.42 16.53
C ASP A 177 -6.72 7.78 17.60
N PHE A 178 -6.12 7.00 18.50
CA PHE A 178 -6.82 6.23 19.54
C PHE A 178 -7.11 7.07 20.80
N ASP A 179 -8.25 6.82 21.44
CA ASP A 179 -8.58 7.41 22.74
C ASP A 179 -7.72 6.86 23.90
N GLU A 180 -7.87 7.45 25.10
CA GLU A 180 -7.17 7.03 26.32
C GLU A 180 -7.39 5.56 26.69
N THR A 181 -8.45 4.92 26.19
CA THR A 181 -8.75 3.50 26.42
C THR A 181 -8.11 2.57 25.38
N GLY A 182 -7.63 3.11 24.25
CA GLY A 182 -7.03 2.35 23.15
C GLY A 182 -8.03 1.56 22.30
N VAL A 183 -9.32 1.94 22.35
CA VAL A 183 -10.44 1.17 21.77
C VAL A 183 -11.19 1.93 20.67
N ASN A 184 -11.53 3.20 20.88
CA ASN A 184 -12.10 4.03 19.81
C ASN A 184 -10.98 4.77 19.10
N PHE A 185 -11.12 4.99 17.80
CA PHE A 185 -10.17 5.78 17.03
C PHE A 185 -10.86 6.73 16.05
N ARG A 186 -10.18 7.83 15.72
CA ARG A 186 -10.45 8.67 14.54
C ARG A 186 -9.35 8.40 13.52
N SER A 187 -9.68 8.41 12.23
CA SER A 187 -8.64 8.35 11.20
C SER A 187 -8.24 9.77 10.82
N CYS A 188 -6.94 10.07 10.92
CA CYS A 188 -6.38 11.29 10.34
C CYS A 188 -6.11 11.05 8.85
N LEU A 189 -6.80 11.81 8.00
CA LEU A 189 -6.49 11.88 6.57
C LEU A 189 -5.26 12.77 6.36
N ILE A 190 -4.28 12.26 5.62
CA ILE A 190 -3.11 12.98 5.10
C ILE A 190 -3.39 13.63 3.74
#